data_AF-A0A7S0JAN0-F1
#
_entry.id   AF-A0A7S0JAN0-F1
#
_cell.length_a   1.000
_cell.length_b   1.000
_cell.length_c   1.000
_cell.angle_alpha   90.00
_cell.angle_beta   90.00
_cell.angle_gamma   90.00
#
_symmetry.space_group_name_H-M   'P 1'
#
loop_
_entity.id
_entity.type
_entity.pdbx_description
1 polymer ?
#
loop_
_entity_poly.entity_id
_entity_poly.type
_entity_poly.pdbx_seq_one_letter_code
_entity_poly.pdbx_strand_id
1 'polypeptide(L)'
;GRVIGPAICTSAAAMSMFPLAEDLPHACAVLFIWSAGGTLLGSAPTAHATNLVASDARAQALALMRTAGDIGLLTGATAVGATAAIFGGETAMQATSGFLL
;
A
#
# COMPACT_ATOMS: atom_id res chain seq x y z
N GLY A 1 7.22 7.64 -10.83
CA GLY A 1 6.13 8.63 -10.80
C GLY A 1 4.82 8.10 -11.39
N ARG A 2 4.71 8.01 -12.72
CA ARG A 2 3.43 7.80 -13.43
C ARG A 2 2.61 6.55 -13.07
N VAL A 3 3.27 5.50 -12.56
CA VAL A 3 2.62 4.23 -12.19
C VAL A 3 2.20 4.18 -10.72
N ILE A 4 2.74 5.07 -9.87
CA ILE A 4 2.50 5.05 -8.42
C ILE A 4 1.04 5.42 -8.11
N GLY A 5 0.53 6.52 -8.69
CA GLY A 5 -0.85 6.96 -8.49
C GLY A 5 -1.89 5.89 -8.86
N PRO A 6 -1.86 5.34 -10.10
CA PRO A 6 -2.77 4.26 -10.48
C PRO A 6 -2.68 3.03 -9.58
N ALA A 7 -1.47 2.64 -9.16
CA ALA A 7 -1.28 1.49 -8.29
C ALA A 7 -1.83 1.70 -6.86
N ILE A 8 -1.73 2.93 -6.34
CA ILE A 8 -2.36 3.32 -5.08
C ILE A 8 -3.88 3.24 -5.22
N CYS A 9 -4.45 3.79 -6.30
CA CYS A 9 -5.90 3.72 -6.54
C CYS A 9 -6.41 2.27 -6.65
N THR A 10 -5.68 1.38 -7.32
CA THR A 10 -6.09 -0.04 -7.40
C THR A 10 -6.03 -0.73 -6.05
N SER A 11 -5.00 -0.47 -5.24
CA SER A 11 -4.93 -0.98 -3.86
C SER A 11 -6.03 -0.41 -2.97
N ALA A 12 -6.36 0.88 -3.08
CA ALA A 12 -7.43 1.52 -2.34
C ALA A 12 -8.80 0.94 -2.71
N ALA A 13 -9.07 0.75 -4.00
CA ALA A 13 -10.30 0.12 -4.48
C ALA A 13 -10.45 -1.30 -3.90
N ALA A 14 -9.39 -2.10 -3.93
CA ALA A 14 -9.43 -3.44 -3.33
C ALA A 14 -9.71 -3.41 -1.82
N MET A 15 -9.08 -2.50 -1.07
CA MET A 15 -9.31 -2.34 0.38
C MET A 15 -10.74 -1.90 0.71
N SER A 16 -11.38 -1.09 -0.15
CA SER A 16 -12.79 -0.70 0.03
C SER A 16 -13.77 -1.83 -0.26
N MET A 17 -13.44 -2.70 -1.21
CA MET A 17 -14.32 -3.78 -1.68
C MET A 17 -14.19 -5.06 -0.87
N PHE A 18 -13.04 -5.34 -0.27
CA PHE A 18 -12.79 -6.59 0.46
C PHE A 18 -13.82 -6.87 1.58
N PRO A 19 -14.25 -5.86 2.38
CA PRO A 19 -15.28 -6.09 3.42
C PRO A 19 -16.65 -6.51 2.87
N LEU A 20 -16.91 -6.30 1.58
CA LEU A 20 -18.15 -6.67 0.92
C LEU A 20 -18.12 -8.09 0.31
N ALA A 21 -16.98 -8.79 0.42
CA ALA A 21 -16.83 -10.14 -0.10
C ALA A 21 -17.43 -11.18 0.85
N GLU A 22 -18.64 -11.66 0.53
CA GLU A 22 -19.36 -12.66 1.33
C GLU A 22 -19.02 -14.11 0.95
N ASP A 23 -18.38 -14.31 -0.21
CA ASP A 23 -17.99 -15.63 -0.70
C ASP A 23 -16.52 -15.69 -1.18
N LEU A 24 -16.00 -16.91 -1.31
CA LEU A 24 -14.62 -17.16 -1.69
C LEU A 24 -14.29 -16.61 -3.11
N PRO A 25 -15.13 -16.79 -4.15
CA PRO A 25 -14.88 -16.18 -5.46
C PRO A 25 -14.69 -14.65 -5.42
N HIS A 26 -15.55 -13.92 -4.70
CA HIS A 26 -15.44 -12.46 -4.58
C HIS A 26 -14.17 -12.08 -3.82
N ALA A 27 -13.83 -12.78 -2.74
CA ALA A 27 -12.59 -12.54 -1.99
C ALA A 27 -11.35 -12.75 -2.88
N CYS A 28 -11.32 -13.83 -3.66
CA CYS A 28 -10.24 -14.09 -4.63
C CYS A 28 -10.11 -12.96 -5.65
N ALA A 29 -11.22 -12.48 -6.23
CA ALA A 29 -11.20 -11.39 -7.20
C ALA A 29 -10.61 -10.10 -6.60
N VAL A 30 -10.99 -9.75 -5.37
CA VAL A 30 -10.43 -8.57 -4.69
C VAL A 30 -8.94 -8.75 -4.39
N LEU A 31 -8.51 -9.94 -3.96
CA LEU A 31 -7.09 -10.25 -3.74
C LEU A 31 -6.26 -10.15 -5.02
N PHE A 32 -6.81 -10.52 -6.18
CA PHE A 32 -6.15 -10.33 -7.47
C PHE A 32 -5.93 -8.83 -7.77
N ILE A 33 -6.95 -7.99 -7.56
CA ILE A 33 -6.84 -6.54 -7.76
C ILE A 33 -5.81 -5.94 -6.81
N TRP A 34 -5.85 -6.34 -5.54
CA TRP A 34 -4.89 -5.89 -4.54
C TRP A 34 -3.46 -6.30 -4.89
N SER A 35 -3.27 -7.55 -5.31
CA SER A 35 -1.97 -8.10 -5.72
C SER A 35 -1.40 -7.37 -6.95
N ALA A 36 -2.25 -6.99 -7.90
CA ALA A 36 -1.84 -6.19 -9.06
C ALA A 36 -1.32 -4.80 -8.63
N GLY A 37 -2.03 -4.11 -7.72
CA GLY A 37 -1.57 -2.84 -7.14
C GLY A 37 -0.24 -3.00 -6.38
N GLY A 38 -0.13 -4.04 -5.54
CA GLY A 38 1.08 -4.34 -4.78
C GLY A 38 2.30 -4.63 -5.67
N THR A 39 2.11 -5.34 -6.77
CA THR A 39 3.18 -5.64 -7.74
C THR A 39 3.73 -4.37 -8.40
N LEU A 40 2.84 -3.45 -8.78
CA LEU A 40 3.22 -2.16 -9.35
C LEU A 40 3.97 -1.28 -8.34
N LEU A 41 3.51 -1.26 -7.08
CA LEU A 41 4.18 -0.52 -6.00
C LEU A 41 5.50 -1.15 -5.55
N GLY A 42 5.73 -2.45 -5.77
CA GLY A 42 6.95 -3.13 -5.30
C GLY A 42 8.25 -2.57 -5.89
N SER A 43 8.23 -2.05 -7.12
CA SER A 43 9.42 -1.55 -7.82
C SER A 43 9.36 -0.06 -8.18
N ALA A 44 8.16 0.52 -8.34
CA ALA A 44 7.99 1.88 -8.84
C ALA A 44 8.59 2.99 -7.94
N PRO A 45 8.48 2.96 -6.59
CA PRO A 45 9.10 3.95 -5.71
C PRO A 45 10.63 3.88 -5.75
N THR A 46 11.18 2.66 -5.78
CA THR A 46 12.62 2.41 -5.85
C THR A 46 13.20 3.00 -7.14
N ALA A 47 12.60 2.70 -8.29
CA ALA A 47 13.01 3.26 -9.57
C ALA A 47 12.83 4.78 -9.63
N HIS A 48 11.82 5.32 -8.95
CA HIS A 48 11.60 6.77 -8.90
C HIS A 48 12.69 7.47 -8.08
N ALA A 49 12.99 6.97 -6.89
CA ALA A 49 14.00 7.56 -6.00
C ALA A 49 15.40 7.55 -6.61
N THR A 50 15.80 6.45 -7.26
CA THR A 50 17.13 6.34 -7.90
C THR A 50 17.31 7.24 -9.12
N ASN A 51 16.23 7.62 -9.79
CA ASN A 51 16.23 8.55 -10.92
C ASN A 51 16.33 10.02 -10.50
N LEU A 52 16.06 10.34 -9.23
CA LEU A 52 16.11 11.71 -8.71
C LEU A 52 17.49 12.10 -8.16
N VAL A 53 18.39 11.14 -7.97
CA VAL A 53 19.70 11.35 -7.35
C VAL A 53 20.83 10.93 -8.29
N ALA A 54 21.99 11.57 -8.12
CA ALA A 54 23.21 11.18 -8.81
C ALA A 54 23.66 9.76 -8.39
N SER A 55 24.47 9.11 -9.25
CA SER A 55 24.81 7.69 -9.10
C SER A 55 25.56 7.36 -7.81
N ASP A 56 26.37 8.30 -7.32
CA ASP A 56 27.10 8.25 -6.06
C ASP A 56 26.17 8.28 -4.82
N ALA A 57 25.06 9.02 -4.90
CA ALA A 57 24.09 9.15 -3.81
C ALA A 57 22.98 8.08 -3.81
N ARG A 58 22.89 7.22 -4.85
CA ARG A 58 21.81 6.21 -4.97
C ARG A 58 21.74 5.26 -3.79
N ALA A 59 22.87 4.78 -3.29
CA ALA A 59 22.89 3.85 -2.17
C ALA A 59 22.28 4.48 -0.90
N GLN A 60 22.64 5.73 -0.61
CA GLN A 60 22.11 6.47 0.52
C GLN A 60 20.62 6.79 0.35
N ALA A 61 20.19 7.18 -0.85
CA ALA A 61 18.78 7.43 -1.14
C ALA A 61 17.92 6.17 -0.98
N LEU A 62 18.43 5.01 -1.43
CA LEU A 62 17.76 3.72 -1.25
C LEU A 62 17.69 3.31 0.22
N ALA A 63 18.77 3.52 0.98
CA ALA A 63 18.80 3.25 2.41
C ALA A 63 17.76 4.10 3.15
N LEU A 64 17.73 5.41 2.89
CA LEU A 64 16.75 6.32 3.49
C LEU A 64 15.31 5.94 3.13
N MET A 65 15.05 5.63 1.86
CA MET A 65 13.73 5.18 1.40
C MET A 65 13.29 3.90 2.12
N ARG A 66 14.20 2.94 2.37
CA ARG A 66 13.87 1.74 3.14
C ARG A 66 13.59 2.05 4.60
N THR A 67 14.40 2.89 5.24
CA THR A 67 14.12 3.34 6.61
C THR A 67 12.76 4.02 6.72
N ALA A 68 12.43 4.91 5.78
CA ALA A 68 11.11 5.55 5.74
C ALA A 68 9.98 4.53 5.50
N GLY A 69 10.21 3.54 4.64
CA GLY A 69 9.29 2.44 4.40
C GLY A 69 9.03 1.60 5.65
N ASP A 70 10.07 1.25 6.41
CA ASP A 70 9.96 0.47 7.64
C ASP A 70 9.21 1.24 8.74
N ILE A 71 9.48 2.55 8.86
CA ILE A 71 8.72 3.43 9.76
C ILE A 71 7.25 3.46 9.35
N GLY A 72 6.96 3.67 8.06
CA GLY A 72 5.60 3.69 7.53
C GLY A 72 4.87 2.38 7.76
N LEU A 73 5.55 1.24 7.60
CA LEU A 73 5.00 -0.09 7.87
C LEU A 73 4.64 -0.24 9.36
N LEU A 74 5.54 0.15 10.26
CA LEU A 74 5.31 0.07 11.70
C LEU A 74 4.14 0.97 12.12
N THR A 75 4.17 2.25 11.75
CA THR A 75 3.13 3.21 12.15
C THR A 75 1.80 2.87 11.51
N GLY A 76 1.80 2.49 10.24
CA GLY A 76 0.59 2.11 9.49
C GLY A 76 -0.05 0.84 10.06
N ALA A 77 0.72 -0.22 10.27
CA ALA A 77 0.21 -1.46 10.85
C ALA A 77 -0.33 -1.24 12.27
N THR A 78 0.34 -0.41 13.07
CA THR A 78 -0.13 -0.04 14.42
C THR A 78 -1.45 0.72 14.35
N ALA A 79 -1.57 1.72 13.47
CA ALA A 79 -2.78 2.52 13.31
C ALA A 79 -3.98 1.69 12.80
N VAL A 80 -3.75 0.85 11.79
CA VAL A 80 -4.79 -0.06 11.25
C VAL A 80 -5.20 -1.08 12.31
N GLY A 81 -4.24 -1.66 13.05
CA GLY A 81 -4.52 -2.59 14.15
C GLY A 81 -5.32 -1.94 15.27
N ALA A 82 -4.97 -0.72 15.68
CA ALA A 82 -5.75 0.05 16.68
C ALA A 82 -7.16 0.36 16.17
N THR A 83 -7.31 0.74 14.91
CA THR A 83 -8.62 1.00 14.29
C THR A 83 -9.47 -0.27 14.28
N ALA A 84 -8.87 -1.42 13.92
CA ALA A 84 -9.56 -2.71 13.92
C ALA A 84 -10.00 -3.14 15.33
N ALA A 85 -9.18 -2.86 16.35
CA ALA A 85 -9.49 -3.19 17.74
C ALA A 85 -10.68 -2.39 18.30
N ILE A 86 -10.88 -1.15 17.85
CA ILE A 86 -11.92 -0.24 18.37
C ILE A 86 -13.20 -0.31 17.52
N PHE A 87 -13.08 -0.34 16.20
CA PHE A 87 -14.19 -0.19 15.25
C PHE A 87 -14.47 -1.43 14.41
N GLY A 88 -13.73 -2.53 14.62
CA GLY A 88 -13.85 -3.77 13.85
C GLY A 88 -13.02 -3.77 12.56
N GLY A 89 -12.78 -4.98 12.03
CA GLY A 89 -11.92 -5.20 10.87
C GLY A 89 -12.43 -4.56 9.59
N GLU A 90 -13.74 -4.60 9.35
CA GLU A 90 -14.37 -4.01 8.14
C GLU A 90 -14.10 -2.50 8.05
N THR A 91 -14.38 -1.77 9.14
CA THR A 91 -14.12 -0.32 9.25
C THR A 91 -12.64 -0.01 9.07
N ALA A 92 -11.74 -0.83 9.63
CA ALA A 92 -10.30 -0.63 9.49
C ALA A 92 -9.82 -0.79 8.04
N MET A 93 -10.38 -1.75 7.29
CA MET A 93 -10.06 -1.95 5.88
C MET A 93 -10.57 -0.79 5.02
N GLN A 94 -11.80 -0.33 5.25
CA GLN A 94 -12.34 0.85 4.54
C GLN A 94 -11.59 2.14 4.90
N ALA A 95 -11.22 2.33 6.17
CA ALA A 95 -10.40 3.47 6.59
C ALA A 95 -9.02 3.46 5.92
N THR A 96 -8.43 2.27 5.72
CA THR A 96 -7.16 2.12 4.99
C THR A 96 -7.32 2.54 3.52
N SER A 97 -8.46 2.25 2.89
CA SER A 97 -8.77 2.77 1.54
C SER A 97 -8.77 4.31 1.51
N GLY A 98 -9.41 4.95 2.50
CA GLY A 98 -9.40 6.40 2.64
C GLY A 98 -8.01 6.99 2.90
N PHE A 99 -7.16 6.29 3.66
CA PHE A 99 -5.77 6.72 3.90
C PHE A 99 -4.89 6.62 2.65
N LEU A 100 -5.21 5.71 1.73
CA LEU A 100 -4.47 5.53 0.49
C LEU A 100 -4.79 6.62 -0.57
N LEU A 101 -5.94 7.29 -0.48
CA LEU A 101 -6.39 8.31 -1.45
C LEU A 101 -6.11 9.75 -0.98
#